data_AF-A0A6L2Q905-F1
#
_entry.id   AF-A0A6L2Q905-F1
#
_cell.length_a   1.000
_cell.length_b   1.000
_cell.length_c   1.000
_cell.angle_alpha   90.00
_cell.angle_beta   90.00
_cell.angle_gamma   90.00
#
_symmetry.space_group_name_H-M   'P 1'
#
loop_
_entity.id
_entity.type
_entity.pdbx_description
1 polymer ?
#
loop_
_entity_poly.entity_id
_entity_poly.type
_entity_poly.pdbx_seq_one_letter_code
_entity_poly.pdbx_strand_id
1 'polypeptide(L)'
;MGVLGAAGPTGGRYQCVDDLLAPIRSKMKVLKKFKKRMGLAPRSGGSGGTNNLPPILFHQVHGDNIRISRDGTVARRAESFCKGVTFSSRPIKVAEKVCVKFLEVSNNWSGVIRFGFTCNDPNNLRYGLPKYACP
;
A
#
# COMPACT_ATOMS: atom_id res chain seq x y z
N MET A 1 -5.15 13.79 -2.72
CA MET A 1 -5.15 12.61 -1.83
C MET A 1 -4.86 11.36 -2.64
N GLY A 2 -4.22 10.34 -2.06
CA GLY A 2 -4.15 9.01 -2.65
C GLY A 2 -5.45 8.22 -2.41
N VAL A 3 -5.80 7.28 -3.29
CA VAL A 3 -6.92 6.33 -3.10
C VAL A 3 -6.38 4.92 -3.25
N LEU A 4 -6.59 4.03 -2.28
CA LEU A 4 -6.27 2.60 -2.39
C LEU A 4 -7.57 1.78 -2.39
N GLY A 5 -7.74 0.82 -3.30
CA GLY A 5 -8.95 -0.02 -3.35
C GLY A 5 -8.65 -1.47 -3.75
N ALA A 6 -9.38 -2.42 -3.17
CA ALA A 6 -9.27 -3.85 -3.48
C ALA A 6 -10.64 -4.46 -3.84
N ALA A 7 -10.64 -5.48 -4.70
CA ALA A 7 -11.82 -6.21 -5.18
C ALA A 7 -11.47 -7.67 -5.54
N GLY A 8 -12.38 -8.62 -5.28
CA GLY A 8 -12.40 -10.02 -5.75
C GLY A 8 -12.53 -11.11 -4.65
N PRO A 9 -13.34 -12.19 -4.84
CA PRO A 9 -13.76 -13.22 -3.86
C PRO A 9 -12.69 -14.31 -3.54
N THR A 10 -12.73 -15.16 -2.49
CA THR A 10 -13.59 -15.34 -1.29
C THR A 10 -12.89 -16.09 -0.10
N GLY A 11 -12.79 -15.47 1.09
CA GLY A 11 -12.82 -16.13 2.43
C GLY A 11 -11.60 -16.96 2.92
N GLY A 12 -10.71 -16.38 3.74
CA GLY A 12 -9.74 -17.15 4.55
C GLY A 12 -8.47 -16.40 5.03
N ARG A 13 -7.55 -17.17 5.65
CA ARG A 13 -6.44 -16.69 6.50
C ARG A 13 -5.49 -15.72 5.79
N TYR A 14 -5.00 -14.73 6.55
CA TYR A 14 -3.95 -13.79 6.16
C TYR A 14 -2.59 -14.42 6.49
N GLN A 15 -1.64 -14.38 5.56
CA GLN A 15 -0.26 -14.82 5.74
C GLN A 15 0.69 -13.61 5.68
N CYS A 16 1.85 -13.72 6.33
CA CYS A 16 2.89 -12.70 6.23
C CYS A 16 3.46 -12.68 4.80
N VAL A 17 3.75 -11.51 4.27
CA VAL A 17 4.36 -11.38 2.93
C VAL A 17 5.73 -12.06 2.82
N ASP A 18 6.48 -12.14 3.92
CA ASP A 18 7.80 -12.77 3.93
C ASP A 18 7.71 -14.29 3.71
N ASP A 19 6.65 -14.94 4.21
CA ASP A 19 6.37 -16.36 4.00
C ASP A 19 5.99 -16.63 2.53
N LEU A 20 5.09 -15.79 1.97
CA LEU A 20 4.66 -15.88 0.57
C LEU A 20 5.81 -15.64 -0.43
N LEU A 21 6.76 -14.76 -0.08
CA LEU A 21 7.93 -14.46 -0.91
C LEU A 21 9.10 -15.44 -0.71
N ALA A 22 9.07 -16.31 0.31
CA ALA A 22 10.16 -17.25 0.59
C ALA A 22 10.50 -18.20 -0.59
N PRO A 23 9.53 -18.78 -1.34
CA PRO A 23 9.82 -19.61 -2.50
C PRO A 23 10.53 -18.84 -3.63
N ILE A 24 10.17 -17.57 -3.83
CA ILE A 24 10.75 -16.69 -4.85
C ILE A 24 12.19 -16.31 -4.46
N ARG A 25 12.42 -15.97 -3.19
CA ARG A 25 13.76 -15.68 -2.63
C ARG A 25 14.72 -16.87 -2.77
N SER A 26 14.22 -18.10 -2.63
CA SER A 26 15.03 -19.33 -2.72
C SER A 26 15.62 -19.57 -4.13
N LYS A 27 14.92 -19.17 -5.20
CA LYS A 27 15.35 -19.35 -6.59
C LYS A 27 16.47 -18.40 -7.04
N MET A 28 16.84 -17.38 -6.27
CA MET A 28 17.88 -16.40 -6.62
C MET A 28 19.30 -16.73 -6.08
N LYS A 29 19.57 -17.98 -5.67
CA LYS A 29 20.87 -18.35 -5.08
C LYS A 29 22.06 -18.26 -6.05
N VAL A 30 21.83 -18.37 -7.37
CA VAL A 30 22.90 -18.28 -8.39
C VAL A 30 23.36 -16.83 -8.64
N LEU A 31 22.49 -15.83 -8.45
CA LEU A 31 22.80 -14.42 -8.79
C LEU A 31 23.55 -13.64 -7.69
N LYS A 32 23.86 -14.27 -6.54
CA LYS A 32 24.68 -13.61 -5.49
C LYS A 32 26.19 -13.66 -5.79
N LYS A 33 26.66 -14.52 -6.70
CA LYS A 33 28.09 -14.67 -7.01
C LYS A 33 28.66 -13.60 -7.96
N PHE A 34 27.81 -12.88 -8.71
CA PHE A 34 28.25 -11.88 -9.69
C PHE A 34 28.28 -10.43 -9.15
N LYS A 35 27.65 -10.14 -8.00
CA LYS A 35 27.54 -8.76 -7.47
C LYS A 35 28.79 -8.25 -6.72
N LYS A 36 29.84 -9.06 -6.54
CA LYS A 36 31.07 -8.69 -5.79
C LYS A 36 32.25 -8.25 -6.69
N ARG A 37 32.03 -7.93 -7.98
CA ARG A 37 33.12 -7.52 -8.91
C ARG A 37 32.80 -6.34 -9.85
N MET A 38 31.73 -5.59 -9.58
CA MET A 38 31.47 -4.30 -10.23
C MET A 38 31.40 -3.23 -9.13
N GLY A 39 32.49 -2.47 -8.97
CA GLY A 39 32.62 -1.45 -7.94
C GLY A 39 31.76 -0.23 -8.26
N LEU A 40 30.51 -0.23 -7.75
CA LEU A 40 29.57 0.88 -7.89
C LEU A 40 29.23 1.48 -6.53
N ALA A 41 30.16 2.29 -6.03
CA ALA A 41 29.86 3.48 -5.24
C ALA A 41 30.35 4.70 -6.05
N PRO A 42 29.90 5.94 -5.78
CA PRO A 42 28.76 6.37 -4.97
C PRO A 42 27.77 7.25 -5.77
N ARG A 43 26.54 7.47 -5.26
CA ARG A 43 25.77 8.70 -5.55
C ARG A 43 24.94 9.14 -4.34
N SER A 44 25.51 10.02 -3.52
CA SER A 44 24.71 11.01 -2.81
C SER A 44 24.11 11.94 -3.88
N GLY A 45 22.81 11.84 -4.15
CA GLY A 45 22.24 12.51 -5.32
C GLY A 45 20.76 12.25 -5.51
N GLY A 46 19.93 12.84 -4.64
CA GLY A 46 18.48 12.68 -4.70
C GLY A 46 17.73 13.29 -3.53
N SER A 47 18.13 14.47 -3.06
CA SER A 47 17.38 15.25 -2.05
C SER A 47 16.08 15.82 -2.66
N GLY A 48 15.15 14.92 -2.96
CA GLY A 48 13.85 15.22 -3.54
C GLY A 48 12.84 15.68 -2.49
N GLY A 49 13.05 16.85 -1.91
CA GLY A 49 11.96 17.74 -1.45
C GLY A 49 11.00 17.28 -0.34
N THR A 50 11.28 16.25 0.47
CA THR A 50 10.31 15.73 1.49
C THR A 50 10.72 15.88 2.96
N ASN A 51 11.93 16.37 3.26
CA ASN A 51 12.59 16.10 4.55
C ASN A 51 11.91 16.64 5.83
N ASN A 52 10.94 17.55 5.72
CA ASN A 52 10.30 18.23 6.87
C ASN A 52 8.78 18.02 6.95
N LEU A 53 8.18 17.10 6.18
CA LEU A 53 6.74 16.84 6.24
C LEU A 53 6.42 15.71 7.24
N PRO A 54 5.30 15.79 7.99
CA PRO A 54 4.82 14.67 8.80
C PRO A 54 4.63 13.40 7.94
N PRO A 55 4.88 12.20 8.49
CA PRO A 55 4.67 10.95 7.76
C PRO A 55 3.28 10.86 7.10
N ILE A 56 3.21 10.25 5.92
CA ILE A 56 1.92 9.88 5.32
C ILE A 56 1.35 8.71 6.12
N LEU A 57 0.14 8.90 6.66
CA LEU A 57 -0.67 7.89 7.33
C LEU A 57 -1.92 7.62 6.50
N PHE A 58 -2.73 6.64 6.92
CA PHE A 58 -4.09 6.44 6.40
C PHE A 58 -5.09 7.38 7.09
N HIS A 59 -6.02 7.94 6.30
CA HIS A 59 -7.07 8.84 6.80
C HIS A 59 -8.18 8.05 7.50
N GLN A 60 -8.79 8.62 8.55
CA GLN A 60 -9.85 7.98 9.34
C GLN A 60 -11.15 7.73 8.57
N VAL A 61 -11.35 8.44 7.44
CA VAL A 61 -12.38 8.06 6.46
C VAL A 61 -11.84 6.94 5.59
N HIS A 62 -12.51 5.79 5.65
CA HIS A 62 -12.22 4.59 4.87
C HIS A 62 -13.52 3.80 4.65
N GLY A 63 -13.52 2.86 3.70
CA GLY A 63 -14.66 1.98 3.47
C GLY A 63 -14.88 1.00 4.61
N ASP A 64 -16.12 0.53 4.76
CA ASP A 64 -16.63 -0.25 5.90
C ASP A 64 -15.78 -1.48 6.25
N ASN A 65 -15.15 -2.08 5.25
CA ASN A 65 -14.36 -3.31 5.40
C ASN A 65 -12.88 -3.07 5.75
N ILE A 66 -12.47 -1.82 5.95
CA ILE A 66 -11.12 -1.45 6.36
C ILE A 66 -11.07 -1.27 7.88
N ARG A 67 -9.97 -1.74 8.50
CA ARG A 67 -9.57 -1.39 9.86
C ARG A 67 -8.21 -0.69 9.78
N ILE A 68 -8.12 0.50 10.38
CA ILE A 68 -6.86 1.24 10.54
C ILE A 68 -6.27 0.89 11.91
N SER A 69 -4.95 0.67 11.96
CA SER A 69 -4.22 0.32 13.18
C SER A 69 -2.79 0.87 13.14
N ARG A 70 -2.05 0.70 14.25
CA ARG A 70 -0.69 1.24 14.44
C ARG A 70 -0.63 2.73 14.13
N ASP A 71 -1.49 3.50 14.79
CA ASP A 71 -1.52 4.97 14.74
C ASP A 71 -1.63 5.55 13.32
N GLY A 72 -2.43 4.88 12.48
CA GLY A 72 -2.64 5.27 11.09
C GLY A 72 -1.59 4.75 10.11
N THR A 73 -0.55 4.03 10.55
CA THR A 73 0.48 3.50 9.63
C THR A 73 0.04 2.23 8.89
N VAL A 74 -1.01 1.54 9.34
CA VAL A 74 -1.51 0.30 8.72
C VAL A 74 -3.00 0.38 8.46
N ALA A 75 -3.40 0.14 7.21
CA ALA A 75 -4.78 -0.18 6.84
C ALA A 75 -4.86 -1.65 6.40
N ARG A 76 -5.81 -2.39 6.98
CA ARG A 76 -6.07 -3.80 6.66
C ARG A 76 -7.52 -3.95 6.23
N ARG A 77 -7.78 -4.61 5.09
CA ARG A 77 -9.12 -5.11 4.78
C ARG A 77 -9.41 -6.27 5.73
N ALA A 78 -10.42 -6.12 6.57
CA ALA A 78 -10.80 -7.10 7.57
C ALA A 78 -11.68 -8.22 7.01
N GLU A 79 -12.69 -7.83 6.24
CA GLU A 79 -13.79 -8.68 5.80
C GLU A 79 -14.17 -8.37 4.35
N SER A 80 -14.93 -9.26 3.71
CA SER A 80 -15.38 -9.14 2.33
C SER A 80 -14.24 -8.91 1.31
N PHE A 81 -14.67 -8.66 0.06
CA PHE A 81 -13.80 -8.27 -1.04
C PHE A 81 -13.96 -6.81 -1.46
N CYS A 82 -15.05 -6.14 -1.07
CA CYS A 82 -15.43 -4.81 -1.55
C CYS A 82 -15.42 -3.77 -0.42
N LYS A 83 -15.78 -2.51 -0.71
CA LYS A 83 -15.74 -1.39 0.26
C LYS A 83 -14.37 -1.26 0.95
N GLY A 84 -13.31 -1.52 0.20
CA GLY A 84 -11.92 -1.52 0.67
C GLY A 84 -11.18 -0.22 0.38
N VAL A 85 -11.88 0.92 0.32
CA VAL A 85 -11.32 2.22 -0.09
C VAL A 85 -10.59 2.89 1.08
N THR A 86 -9.36 3.38 0.88
CA THR A 86 -8.64 4.21 1.86
C THR A 86 -8.00 5.43 1.22
N PHE A 87 -7.72 6.45 2.05
CA PHE A 87 -7.06 7.69 1.63
C PHE A 87 -5.81 8.00 2.44
N SER A 88 -4.97 8.90 1.93
CA SER A 88 -3.85 9.49 2.66
C SER A 88 -4.35 10.50 3.71
N SER A 89 -3.76 10.51 4.91
CA SER A 89 -4.15 11.37 6.04
C SER A 89 -4.00 12.87 5.77
N ARG A 90 -3.12 13.25 4.83
CA ARG A 90 -2.91 14.61 4.34
C ARG A 90 -2.72 14.60 2.82
N PRO A 91 -2.83 15.76 2.15
CA PRO A 91 -2.42 15.90 0.76
C PRO A 91 -0.96 15.47 0.55
N ILE A 92 -0.74 14.74 -0.54
CA ILE A 92 0.58 14.35 -1.05
C ILE A 92 1.04 15.47 -1.98
N LYS A 93 2.24 16.02 -1.78
CA LYS A 93 2.76 17.10 -2.65
C LYS A 93 3.23 16.55 -3.99
N VAL A 94 3.30 17.43 -4.99
CA VAL A 94 3.99 17.12 -6.26
C VAL A 94 5.43 16.71 -5.96
N ALA A 95 5.91 15.65 -6.62
CA ALA A 95 7.20 15.00 -6.39
C ALA A 95 7.45 14.40 -4.99
N GLU A 96 6.45 14.37 -4.10
CA GLU A 96 6.54 13.62 -2.85
C GLU A 96 6.53 12.10 -3.11
N LYS A 97 7.53 11.39 -2.60
CA LYS A 97 7.64 9.93 -2.75
C LYS A 97 6.86 9.23 -1.63
N VAL A 98 5.84 8.47 -2.01
CA VAL A 98 5.04 7.65 -1.10
C VAL A 98 5.31 6.17 -1.36
N CYS A 99 5.66 5.43 -0.30
CA CYS A 99 5.95 4.00 -0.37
C CYS A 99 4.88 3.21 0.40
N VAL A 100 4.24 2.24 -0.23
CA VAL A 100 3.30 1.32 0.42
C VAL A 100 3.97 -0.04 0.57
N LYS A 101 4.07 -0.55 1.81
CA LYS A 101 4.56 -1.91 2.10
C LYS A 101 3.37 -2.83 2.32
N PHE A 102 3.27 -3.91 1.55
CA PHE A 102 2.39 -5.02 1.87
C PHE A 102 2.93 -5.72 3.12
N LEU A 103 2.10 -5.88 4.15
CA LEU A 103 2.45 -6.58 5.39
C LEU A 103 1.84 -7.99 5.43
N GLU A 104 0.59 -8.09 4.98
CA GLU A 104 -0.18 -9.31 4.92
C GLU A 104 -0.78 -9.47 3.52
N VAL A 105 -0.88 -10.71 3.06
CA VAL A 105 -1.67 -11.10 1.89
C VAL A 105 -2.62 -12.21 2.35
N SER A 106 -3.87 -12.17 1.90
CA SER A 106 -4.80 -13.29 2.10
C SER A 106 -4.92 -14.05 0.79
N ASN A 107 -4.60 -15.34 0.83
CA ASN A 107 -4.54 -16.23 -0.34
C ASN A 107 -5.93 -16.63 -0.84
N ASN A 108 -6.97 -16.18 -0.15
CA ASN A 108 -8.35 -16.52 -0.39
C ASN A 108 -9.10 -15.46 -1.20
N TRP A 109 -8.42 -14.39 -1.64
CA TRP A 109 -9.00 -13.38 -2.52
C TRP A 109 -8.10 -13.21 -3.72
N SER A 110 -8.61 -13.47 -4.93
CA SER A 110 -7.90 -13.11 -6.17
C SER A 110 -8.31 -11.71 -6.59
N GLY A 111 -7.37 -10.92 -7.13
CA GLY A 111 -7.66 -9.55 -7.56
C GLY A 111 -6.43 -8.65 -7.59
N VAL A 112 -6.66 -7.37 -7.84
CA VAL A 112 -5.63 -6.33 -7.90
C VAL A 112 -5.89 -5.24 -6.87
N ILE A 113 -4.83 -4.62 -6.40
CA ILE A 113 -4.89 -3.39 -5.61
C ILE A 113 -4.78 -2.23 -6.58
N ARG A 114 -5.78 -1.36 -6.58
CA ARG A 114 -5.82 -0.13 -7.37
C ARG A 114 -5.29 1.02 -6.53
N PHE A 115 -4.42 1.83 -7.10
CA PHE A 115 -3.97 3.09 -6.50
C PHE A 115 -4.12 4.24 -7.50
N GLY A 116 -4.34 5.45 -6.99
CA GLY A 116 -4.48 6.65 -7.80
C GLY A 116 -4.58 7.91 -6.94
N PHE A 117 -4.91 9.05 -7.55
CA PHE A 117 -5.10 10.31 -6.86
C PHE A 117 -6.54 10.82 -7.01
N THR A 118 -7.02 11.53 -6.00
CA THR A 118 -8.26 12.34 -6.03
C THR A 118 -7.99 13.75 -5.52
N CYS A 119 -8.74 14.72 -6.06
CA CYS A 119 -8.81 16.11 -5.57
C CYS A 119 -9.87 16.31 -4.48
N ASN A 120 -10.75 15.33 -4.22
CA ASN A 120 -11.77 15.42 -3.18
C ASN A 120 -11.16 15.25 -1.78
N ASP A 121 -11.66 16.03 -0.81
CA ASP A 121 -11.39 15.81 0.61
C ASP A 121 -12.10 14.52 1.09
N PRO A 122 -11.41 13.57 1.74
CA PRO A 122 -12.03 12.35 2.24
C PRO A 122 -13.17 12.62 3.24
N ASN A 123 -13.15 13.71 4.00
CA ASN A 123 -14.22 14.07 4.94
C ASN A 123 -15.56 14.27 4.22
N ASN A 124 -15.54 14.85 3.01
CA ASN A 124 -16.72 15.05 2.18
C ASN A 124 -17.26 13.72 1.60
N LEU A 125 -16.48 12.65 1.65
CA LEU A 125 -16.85 11.33 1.14
C LEU A 125 -17.32 10.36 2.23
N ARG A 126 -17.29 10.76 3.52
CA ARG A 126 -17.52 9.87 4.69
C ARG A 126 -18.76 8.99 4.61
N TYR A 127 -19.85 9.51 4.03
CA TYR A 127 -21.14 8.81 3.92
C TYR A 127 -21.47 8.35 2.49
N GLY A 128 -20.54 8.54 1.54
CA GLY A 128 -20.74 8.32 0.10
C GLY A 128 -19.62 7.51 -0.56
N LEU A 129 -18.89 6.69 0.20
CA LEU A 129 -17.79 5.88 -0.36
C LEU A 129 -18.31 4.79 -1.31
N PRO A 130 -17.73 4.67 -2.52
CA PRO A 130 -18.19 3.68 -3.49
C PRO A 130 -17.75 2.27 -3.08
N LYS A 131 -18.49 1.26 -3.56
CA LYS A 131 -18.17 -0.15 -3.35
C LYS A 131 -16.79 -0.55 -3.89
N TYR A 132 -16.34 0.12 -4.97
CA TYR A 132 -15.05 -0.06 -5.63
C TYR A 132 -14.48 1.31 -6.06
N ALA A 133 -13.16 1.41 -6.17
CA ALA A 133 -12.48 2.66 -6.57
C ALA A 133 -12.49 2.92 -8.09
N CYS A 134 -12.81 1.90 -8.90
CA CYS A 134 -13.07 2.03 -10.33
C CYS A 134 -14.31 1.20 -10.68
N PRO A 135 -15.08 1.59 -11.71
CA PRO A 135 -16.10 0.74 -12.30
C PRO A 135 -15.49 -0.55 -12.89
#